data_AF-A0A183L305-F1
#
_entry.id   AF-A0A183L305-F1
#
_cell.length_a   1.000
_cell.length_b   1.000
_cell.length_c   1.000
_cell.angle_alpha   90.00
_cell.angle_beta   90.00
_cell.angle_gamma   90.00
#
_symmetry.space_group_name_H-M   'P 1'
#
loop_
_entity.id
_entity.type
_entity.pdbx_description
1 polymer ?
#
loop_
_entity_poly.entity_id
_entity_poly.type
_entity_poly.pdbx_seq_one_letter_code
_entity_poly.pdbx_strand_id
1 'polypeptide(L)'
;MQSHGSRIIQIIKCNTTGHISNFQQDEAVKLVRDGIAAGIFNDMGSGSNVDICIITKDGTTYIRSYDEANVKGKRAEKYNPPEGTTSVLHKSVHHVEFDVVTTRVVRDIPAHSVETMDLS
;
A
#
# COMPACT_ATOMS: atom_id res chain seq x y z
N MET A 1 -24.23 -5.49 14.28
CA MET A 1 -23.59 -6.34 13.27
C MET A 1 -23.21 -5.43 12.11
N GLN A 2 -22.00 -4.87 12.15
CA GLN A 2 -21.61 -3.77 11.28
C GLN A 2 -20.88 -4.32 10.04
N SER A 3 -21.63 -4.63 9.00
CA SER A 3 -21.12 -4.93 7.66
C SER A 3 -20.59 -3.64 7.02
N HIS A 4 -19.28 -3.52 6.83
CA HIS A 4 -18.65 -2.38 6.14
C HIS A 4 -17.91 -2.89 4.91
N GLY A 5 -18.23 -2.30 3.76
CA GLY A 5 -18.00 -2.84 2.42
C GLY A 5 -16.55 -3.18 2.04
N SER A 6 -16.43 -4.19 1.16
CA SER A 6 -15.35 -4.67 0.27
C SER A 6 -13.85 -4.53 0.64
N ARG A 7 -13.49 -3.93 1.77
CA ARG A 7 -12.12 -3.86 2.31
C ARG A 7 -12.23 -4.11 3.81
N ILE A 8 -12.49 -5.36 4.15
CA ILE A 8 -12.80 -5.78 5.51
C ILE A 8 -11.50 -5.77 6.31
N ILE A 9 -11.27 -4.69 7.05
CA ILE A 9 -10.23 -4.61 8.07
C ILE A 9 -10.71 -5.48 9.22
N GLN A 10 -10.10 -6.65 9.43
CA GLN A 10 -10.44 -7.47 10.57
C GLN A 10 -9.59 -7.09 11.78
N ILE A 11 -10.28 -6.95 12.91
CA ILE A 11 -9.70 -6.49 14.17
C ILE A 11 -9.41 -7.71 15.04
N ILE A 12 -8.14 -7.88 15.40
CA ILE A 12 -7.72 -8.86 16.39
C ILE A 12 -7.65 -8.16 17.73
N LYS A 13 -8.56 -8.50 18.64
CA LYS A 13 -8.45 -8.12 20.05
C LYS A 13 -7.72 -9.22 20.80
N CYS A 14 -6.44 -9.02 21.02
CA CYS A 14 -5.69 -9.88 21.92
C CYS A 14 -6.26 -9.63 23.33
N ASN A 15 -6.72 -10.69 24.02
CA ASN A 15 -7.17 -10.69 25.43
C ASN A 15 -8.68 -10.52 25.75
N THR A 16 -9.60 -11.02 24.90
CA THR A 16 -11.04 -11.11 25.27
C THR A 16 -11.45 -12.55 25.62
N THR A 17 -11.78 -12.75 26.90
CA THR A 17 -12.49 -13.90 27.45
C THR A 17 -13.77 -14.18 26.65
N GLY A 18 -13.83 -15.30 25.92
CA GLY A 18 -15.09 -15.70 25.29
C GLY A 18 -15.01 -16.91 24.34
N HIS A 19 -14.01 -17.01 23.47
CA HIS A 19 -13.87 -18.16 22.57
C HIS A 19 -12.39 -18.49 22.33
N ILE A 20 -12.03 -19.71 22.72
CA ILE A 20 -10.71 -20.36 22.61
C ILE A 20 -9.59 -19.59 23.33
N SER A 21 -9.16 -20.20 24.42
CA SER A 21 -8.24 -19.70 25.43
C SER A 21 -6.85 -19.36 24.88
N ASN A 22 -6.42 -18.11 25.11
CA ASN A 22 -5.04 -17.65 25.16
C ASN A 22 -4.15 -18.00 23.94
N PHE A 23 -4.44 -17.38 22.79
CA PHE A 23 -3.55 -17.39 21.64
C PHE A 23 -2.33 -16.49 21.86
N GLN A 24 -1.17 -16.95 21.41
CA GLN A 24 -0.04 -16.06 21.17
C GLN A 24 -0.37 -15.14 19.98
N GLN A 25 0.14 -13.91 19.99
CA GLN A 25 -0.21 -12.89 18.98
C GLN A 25 -0.08 -13.43 17.53
N ASP A 26 0.99 -14.16 17.24
CA ASP A 26 1.24 -14.71 15.91
C ASP A 26 0.22 -15.77 15.47
N GLU A 27 -0.28 -16.57 16.42
CA GLU A 27 -1.29 -17.60 16.15
C GLU A 27 -2.65 -16.95 15.86
N ALA A 28 -3.00 -15.91 16.61
CA ALA A 28 -4.21 -15.13 16.35
C ALA A 28 -4.17 -14.44 14.98
N VAL A 29 -3.00 -13.91 14.59
CA VAL A 29 -2.79 -13.30 13.26
C VAL A 29 -2.98 -14.33 12.14
N LYS A 30 -2.40 -15.52 12.29
CA LYS A 30 -2.55 -16.60 11.30
C LYS A 30 -4.00 -17.06 11.15
N LEU A 31 -4.71 -17.26 12.28
CA LEU A 31 -6.11 -17.70 12.26
C LEU A 31 -7.01 -16.71 11.52
N VAL A 32 -6.85 -15.42 11.80
CA VAL A 32 -7.64 -14.37 11.12
C VAL A 32 -7.25 -14.25 9.66
N ARG A 33 -5.96 -14.37 9.32
CA ARG A 33 -5.50 -14.41 7.94
C ARG A 33 -6.15 -15.56 7.16
N ASP A 34 -6.17 -16.76 7.72
CA ASP A 34 -6.75 -17.93 7.05
C ASP A 34 -8.28 -17.81 6.88
N GLY A 35 -8.97 -17.24 7.88
CA GLY A 35 -10.40 -16.94 7.78
C GLY A 35 -10.74 -15.92 6.68
N ILE A 36 -9.95 -14.86 6.56
CA ILE A 36 -10.12 -13.86 5.50
C ILE A 36 -9.80 -14.47 4.13
N ALA A 37 -8.68 -15.20 4.01
CA ALA A 37 -8.31 -15.86 2.77
C ALA A 37 -9.40 -16.82 2.31
N ALA A 38 -9.99 -17.61 3.22
CA ALA A 38 -11.13 -18.46 2.90
C ALA A 38 -12.35 -17.66 2.41
N GLY A 39 -12.64 -16.49 2.98
CA GLY A 39 -13.69 -15.60 2.49
C GLY A 39 -13.40 -15.08 1.08
N ILE A 40 -12.17 -14.67 0.81
CA ILE A 40 -11.72 -14.18 -0.51
C ILE A 40 -11.92 -15.26 -1.59
N PHE A 41 -11.57 -16.51 -1.31
CA PHE A 41 -11.69 -17.60 -2.29
C PHE A 41 -13.13 -18.08 -2.49
N ASN A 42 -14.03 -17.84 -1.53
CA ASN A 42 -15.41 -18.35 -1.58
C ASN A 42 -16.46 -17.29 -1.91
N ASP A 43 -16.12 -16.00 -1.88
CA ASP A 43 -17.04 -14.89 -2.16
C ASP A 43 -16.51 -13.98 -3.29
N MET A 44 -17.30 -13.84 -4.35
CA MET A 44 -16.98 -12.99 -5.51
C MET A 44 -16.94 -11.49 -5.18
N GLY A 45 -17.55 -11.06 -4.07
CA GLY A 45 -17.55 -9.66 -3.60
C GLY A 45 -16.36 -9.28 -2.72
N SER A 46 -15.53 -10.25 -2.36
CA SER A 46 -14.38 -10.08 -1.46
C SER A 46 -13.09 -9.73 -2.22
N GLY A 47 -12.25 -8.87 -1.63
CA GLY A 47 -11.04 -8.32 -2.28
C GLY A 47 -9.83 -9.26 -2.30
N SER A 48 -8.70 -8.85 -2.89
CA SER A 48 -7.52 -9.72 -3.05
C SER A 48 -6.49 -9.66 -1.90
N ASN A 49 -6.50 -8.58 -1.11
CA ASN A 49 -5.50 -8.33 -0.08
C ASN A 49 -6.08 -8.56 1.32
N VAL A 50 -5.23 -9.05 2.22
CA VAL A 50 -5.55 -9.24 3.65
C VAL A 50 -4.94 -8.10 4.46
N ASP A 51 -5.79 -7.34 5.14
CA ASP A 51 -5.39 -6.26 6.05
C ASP A 51 -5.67 -6.67 7.50
N ILE A 52 -4.70 -6.46 8.40
CA ILE A 52 -4.80 -6.87 9.80
C ILE A 52 -4.58 -5.68 10.73
N CYS A 53 -5.49 -5.53 11.70
CA CYS A 53 -5.36 -4.56 12.77
C CYS A 53 -5.22 -5.29 14.12
N ILE A 54 -4.09 -5.09 14.80
CA ILE A 54 -3.79 -5.69 16.09
C ILE A 54 -4.06 -4.64 17.17
N ILE A 55 -5.01 -4.92 18.06
CA ILE A 55 -5.32 -4.06 19.20
C ILE A 55 -4.80 -4.73 20.47
N THR A 56 -3.81 -4.09 21.11
CA THR A 56 -3.28 -4.46 22.42
C THR A 56 -3.74 -3.43 23.47
N LYS A 57 -3.43 -3.67 24.75
CA LYS A 57 -3.72 -2.68 25.80
C LYS A 57 -2.89 -1.40 25.65
N ASP A 58 -1.69 -1.53 25.08
CA ASP A 58 -0.72 -0.44 24.95
C ASP A 58 -0.95 0.41 23.69
N GLY A 59 -1.66 -0.12 22.70
CA GLY A 59 -1.95 0.62 21.47
C GLY A 59 -2.60 -0.21 20.37
N THR A 60 -2.66 0.38 19.18
CA THR A 60 -3.20 -0.24 17.98
C THR A 60 -2.16 -0.21 16.87
N THR A 61 -1.88 -1.38 16.29
CA THR A 61 -0.95 -1.54 15.18
C THR A 61 -1.72 -1.93 13.94
N TYR A 62 -1.56 -1.14 12.88
CA TYR A 62 -2.23 -1.37 11.62
C TYR A 62 -1.22 -1.91 10.60
N ILE A 63 -1.49 -3.10 10.04
CA ILE A 63 -0.67 -3.69 8.98
C ILE A 63 -1.52 -3.79 7.70
N ARG A 64 -1.27 -2.88 6.75
CA ARG A 64 -1.86 -2.90 5.40
C ARG A 64 -1.11 -3.91 4.54
N SER A 65 -1.83 -4.71 3.75
CA SER A 65 -1.26 -5.75 2.88
C SER A 65 -0.35 -6.72 3.65
N TYR A 66 -0.88 -7.33 4.71
CA TYR A 66 -0.17 -8.39 5.42
C TYR A 66 0.11 -9.59 4.50
N ASP A 67 -0.86 -9.92 3.64
CA ASP A 67 -0.76 -10.99 2.65
C ASP A 67 -1.58 -10.63 1.40
N GLU A 68 -1.14 -11.11 0.24
CA GLU A 68 -1.84 -10.99 -1.04
C GLU A 68 -2.32 -12.39 -1.45
N ALA A 69 -3.60 -12.67 -1.20
CA ALA A 69 -4.16 -14.00 -1.44
C ALA A 69 -4.24 -14.33 -2.94
N ASN A 70 -4.43 -13.31 -3.79
CA ASN A 70 -4.48 -13.47 -5.23
C ASN A 70 -3.67 -12.38 -5.94
N VAL A 71 -2.64 -12.79 -6.67
CA VAL A 71 -1.78 -11.87 -7.42
C VAL A 71 -2.41 -11.56 -8.77
N LYS A 72 -2.45 -10.28 -9.13
CA LYS A 72 -2.94 -9.87 -10.45
C LYS A 72 -2.04 -10.43 -11.56
N GLY A 73 -2.66 -11.05 -12.56
CA GLY A 73 -1.95 -11.52 -13.76
C GLY A 73 -1.20 -10.37 -14.47
N LYS A 74 -0.01 -10.68 -14.99
CA LYS A 74 0.75 -9.75 -15.83
C LYS A 74 0.06 -9.64 -17.19
N ARG A 75 -0.19 -8.41 -17.67
CA ARG A 75 -0.69 -8.19 -19.04
C ARG A 75 0.36 -8.70 -20.03
N ALA A 76 -0.04 -9.55 -20.96
CA ALA A 76 0.87 -10.13 -21.96
C ALA A 76 1.39 -9.06 -22.93
N GLU A 77 0.56 -8.09 -23.30
CA GLU A 77 0.87 -7.08 -24.30
C GLU A 77 0.58 -5.66 -23.80
N LYS A 78 1.24 -4.69 -24.43
CA LYS A 78 1.01 -3.26 -24.22
C LYS A 78 0.01 -2.77 -25.26
N TYR A 79 -1.10 -2.22 -24.79
CA TYR A 79 -2.20 -1.73 -25.63
C TYR A 79 -2.24 -0.20 -25.66
N ASN A 80 -1.08 0.45 -25.57
CA ASN A 80 -1.01 1.91 -25.61
C ASN A 80 -0.95 2.33 -27.09
N PRO A 81 -2.04 2.89 -27.65
CA PRO A 81 -1.99 3.39 -29.02
C PRO A 81 -1.04 4.59 -29.10
N PRO A 82 -0.46 4.87 -30.29
CA PRO A 82 0.35 6.06 -30.49
C PRO A 82 -0.47 7.33 -30.28
N GLU A 83 0.21 8.42 -29.94
CA GLU A 83 -0.42 9.73 -29.81
C GLU A 83 -1.15 10.13 -31.11
N GLY A 84 -2.32 10.80 -30.98
CA GLY A 84 -3.13 11.20 -32.13
C GLY A 84 -4.09 10.13 -32.66
N THR A 85 -4.18 8.95 -32.03
CA THR A 85 -5.12 7.89 -32.44
C THR A 85 -6.59 8.26 -32.21
N THR A 86 -6.89 9.12 -31.23
CA THR A 86 -8.26 9.54 -30.91
C THR A 86 -8.57 10.91 -31.53
N SER A 87 -9.71 11.06 -32.20
CA SER A 87 -10.14 12.34 -32.76
C SER A 87 -10.52 13.32 -31.66
N VAL A 88 -9.98 14.53 -31.71
CA VAL A 88 -10.26 15.61 -30.77
C VAL A 88 -11.25 16.58 -31.41
N LEU A 89 -12.44 16.72 -30.81
CA LEU A 89 -13.48 17.64 -31.31
C LEU A 89 -13.19 19.10 -30.94
N HIS A 90 -12.67 19.34 -29.75
CA HIS A 90 -12.33 20.67 -29.25
C HIS A 90 -11.17 20.60 -28.25
N LYS A 91 -10.21 21.53 -28.34
CA LYS A 91 -9.05 21.62 -27.45
C LYS A 91 -8.93 23.06 -26.96
N SER A 92 -8.91 23.26 -25.64
CA SER A 92 -8.57 24.53 -25.00
C SER A 92 -7.34 24.34 -24.11
N VAL A 93 -6.43 25.31 -24.12
CA VAL A 93 -5.20 25.29 -23.32
C VAL A 93 -5.18 26.56 -22.49
N HIS A 94 -5.16 26.41 -21.17
CA HIS A 94 -5.05 27.52 -20.23
C HIS A 94 -3.65 27.52 -19.63
N HIS A 95 -2.88 28.57 -19.90
CA HIS A 95 -1.58 28.76 -19.27
C HIS A 95 -1.81 29.22 -17.82
N VAL A 96 -1.20 28.49 -16.89
CA VAL A 96 -1.22 28.85 -15.46
C VAL A 96 0.03 29.71 -15.20
N GLU A 97 -0.19 30.98 -14.87
CA GLU A 97 0.86 31.85 -14.35
C GLU A 97 1.14 31.49 -12.88
N PHE A 98 2.40 31.33 -12.54
CA PHE A 98 2.84 31.13 -11.16
C PHE A 98 4.05 32.02 -10.88
N ASP A 99 4.00 32.74 -9.76
CA ASP A 99 5.15 33.46 -9.24
C ASP A 99 5.93 32.54 -8.30
N VAL A 100 7.22 32.32 -8.61
CA VAL A 100 8.11 31.57 -7.73
C VAL A 100 8.57 32.49 -6.60
N VAL A 101 7.85 32.46 -5.47
CA VAL A 101 8.10 33.36 -4.33
C VAL A 101 9.41 33.04 -3.60
N THR A 102 9.82 31.77 -3.52
CA THR A 102 11.07 31.40 -2.84
C THR A 102 11.67 30.10 -3.37
N THR A 103 12.91 30.17 -3.87
CA THR A 103 13.71 28.99 -4.23
C THR A 103 14.81 28.79 -3.19
N ARG A 104 14.71 27.76 -2.34
CA ARG A 104 15.78 27.38 -1.42
C ARG A 104 16.63 26.29 -2.06
N VAL A 105 17.79 26.66 -2.60
CA VAL A 105 18.78 25.71 -3.13
C VAL A 105 19.63 25.20 -1.96
N VAL A 106 19.35 23.99 -1.48
CA VAL A 106 20.24 23.27 -0.57
C VAL A 106 21.26 22.53 -1.43
N ARG A 107 22.50 23.04 -1.44
CA ARG A 107 23.62 22.33 -2.09
C ARG A 107 24.24 21.41 -1.03
N ASP A 108 23.82 20.15 -1.03
CA ASP A 108 24.57 19.10 -0.35
C ASP A 108 25.80 18.79 -1.22
N ILE A 109 26.86 19.59 -1.03
CA ILE A 109 28.17 19.31 -1.64
C ILE A 109 28.88 18.35 -0.68
N PRO A 110 29.06 17.06 -1.01
CA PRO A 110 29.98 16.23 -0.25
C PRO A 110 31.39 16.79 -0.45
N ALA A 111 32.11 17.01 0.65
CA ALA A 111 33.49 17.46 0.63
C ALA A 111 34.33 16.46 -0.20
N HIS A 112 34.77 16.88 -1.39
CA HIS A 112 35.71 16.08 -2.16
C HIS A 112 37.03 16.04 -1.40
N SER A 113 37.45 14.83 -0.99
CA SER A 113 38.78 14.56 -0.49
C SER A 113 39.80 14.88 -1.59
N VAL A 114 40.66 15.86 -1.32
CA VAL A 114 41.76 16.23 -2.19
C VAL A 114 42.83 15.14 -2.04
N GLU A 115 42.88 14.18 -2.96
CA GLU A 115 44.05 13.32 -3.10
C GLU A 115 45.08 14.04 -3.98
N THR A 116 46.17 14.48 -3.35
CA THR A 116 47.35 15.01 -4.02
C THR A 116 48.00 13.89 -4.84
N MET A 117 47.96 13.99 -6.16
CA MET A 117 48.72 13.14 -7.06
C MET A 117 50.18 13.63 -7.04
N ASP A 118 51.07 12.83 -6.43
CA ASP A 118 52.51 13.02 -6.49
C ASP A 118 53.01 12.63 -7.90
N LEU A 119 53.74 13.53 -8.55
CA LEU A 119 54.36 13.29 -9.86
C LEU A 119 55.77 12.76 -9.62
N SER A 120 55.96 11.45 -9.82
CA SER A 120 57.26 10.82 -10.02
C SER A 120 57.27 10.00 -11.30
#